data_AF-A0A920GNG6-F1
#
_entry.id   AF-A0A920GNG6-F1
#
_cell.length_a   1.000
_cell.length_b   1.000
_cell.length_c   1.000
_cell.angle_alpha   90.00
_cell.angle_beta   90.00
_cell.angle_gamma   90.00
#
_symmetry.space_group_name_H-M   'P 1'
#
loop_
_entity.id
_entity.type
_entity.pdbx_description
1 polymer ?
#
loop_
_entity_poly.entity_id
_entity_poly.type
_entity_poly.pdbx_seq_one_letter_code
_entity_poly.pdbx_strand_id
1 'polypeptide(L)'
;MLKSRAKALVQRFHLAHAEDPLKTLYTAEDTEQLPYTNTMPGLSPYIRGPQSTMYAGRRWTIRQYAGFSTAEASNAFYRKSLAAGGQGISVAFDLATHRGYDSDHPRVSGMSARLASRLIQSRI
;
A
#
# COMPACT_ATOMS: atom_id res chain seq x y z
N MET A 1 13.26 2.38 52.56
CA MET A 1 13.88 3.22 51.50
C MET A 1 14.25 2.44 50.23
N LEU A 2 13.55 1.34 49.84
CA LEU A 2 13.93 0.57 48.64
C LEU A 2 12.75 0.03 47.78
N LYS A 3 11.50 0.41 48.07
CA LYS A 3 10.31 -0.05 47.31
C LYS A 3 9.78 0.96 46.28
N SER A 4 10.28 2.20 46.28
CA SER A 4 9.77 3.28 45.42
C SER A 4 10.49 3.44 44.07
N ARG A 5 11.57 2.71 43.82
CA ARG A 5 12.38 2.84 42.59
C ARG A 5 12.04 1.84 41.48
N ALA A 6 11.30 0.77 41.78
CA ALA A 6 10.95 -0.24 40.77
C ALA A 6 9.85 0.21 39.80
N LYS A 7 9.07 1.24 40.14
CA LYS A 7 7.96 1.72 39.29
C LYS A 7 8.42 2.62 38.12
N ALA A 8 9.68 3.05 38.12
CA ALA A 8 10.16 4.09 37.21
C ALA A 8 10.96 3.60 35.99
N LEU A 9 11.12 2.27 35.78
CA LEU A 9 12.03 1.77 34.74
C LEU A 9 11.37 1.08 33.54
N VAL A 10 10.04 0.96 33.47
CA VAL A 10 9.35 0.24 32.36
C VAL A 10 8.62 1.19 31.40
N GLN A 11 8.57 2.49 31.67
CA GLN A 11 7.74 3.42 30.90
C GLN A 11 8.49 4.06 29.71
N ARG A 12 9.00 3.24 28.80
CA ARG A 12 9.40 3.69 27.45
C ARG A 12 8.95 2.67 26.42
N PHE A 13 8.41 3.19 25.31
CA PHE A 13 7.87 2.50 24.13
C PHE A 13 6.37 2.16 24.16
N HIS A 14 5.54 3.21 24.12
CA HIS A 14 4.17 3.13 23.59
C HIS A 14 4.01 4.19 22.51
N LEU A 15 4.47 3.88 21.29
CA LEU A 15 4.21 4.72 20.11
C LEU A 15 3.41 3.89 19.10
N ALA A 16 2.12 3.71 19.37
CA ALA A 16 1.17 3.61 18.27
C ALA A 16 1.10 5.00 17.61
N HIS A 17 0.97 5.05 16.29
CA HIS A 17 0.72 6.33 15.58
C HIS A 17 -0.71 6.86 15.81
N ALA A 18 -1.51 6.12 16.58
CA ALA A 18 -2.85 6.49 16.99
C ALA A 18 -2.82 6.91 18.48
N GLU A 19 -3.73 7.81 18.83
CA GLU A 19 -3.94 8.34 20.20
C GLU A 19 -4.33 7.27 21.24
N ASP A 20 -4.48 6.01 20.85
CA ASP A 20 -4.84 4.92 21.74
C ASP A 20 -3.61 4.35 22.46
N PRO A 21 -3.58 4.41 23.81
CA PRO A 21 -2.49 3.82 24.57
C PRO A 21 -2.51 2.29 24.41
N LEU A 22 -1.40 1.72 23.97
CA LEU A 22 -1.26 0.26 23.94
C LEU A 22 -1.11 -0.30 25.37
N LYS A 23 -1.62 -1.50 25.61
CA LYS A 23 -1.34 -2.23 26.86
C LYS A 23 -0.03 -3.01 26.70
N THR A 24 0.69 -3.22 27.80
CA THR A 24 1.90 -4.06 27.82
C THR A 24 1.59 -5.54 27.60
N LEU A 25 0.39 -5.98 28.00
CA LEU A 25 -0.10 -7.34 27.84
C LEU A 25 -1.60 -7.27 27.56
N TYR A 26 -2.04 -8.06 26.58
CA TYR A 26 -3.45 -8.32 26.29
C TYR A 26 -3.80 -9.76 26.73
N THR A 27 -4.96 -9.95 27.34
CA THR A 27 -5.48 -11.24 27.81
C THR A 27 -6.79 -11.60 27.11
N ALA A 28 -7.34 -12.78 27.42
CA ALA A 28 -8.64 -13.19 26.87
C ALA A 28 -9.79 -12.23 27.28
N GLU A 29 -9.71 -11.64 28.47
CA GLU A 29 -10.69 -10.68 29.01
C GLU A 29 -10.81 -9.44 28.09
N ASP A 30 -9.72 -9.05 27.43
CA ASP A 30 -9.71 -7.91 26.50
C ASP A 30 -10.54 -8.15 25.23
N THR A 31 -10.94 -9.40 24.96
CA THR A 31 -11.69 -9.77 23.75
C THR A 31 -13.18 -10.03 24.00
N GLU A 32 -13.62 -10.11 25.26
CA GLU A 32 -14.98 -10.53 25.62
C GLU A 32 -16.07 -9.61 25.07
N GLN A 33 -15.78 -8.32 25.00
CA GLN A 33 -16.72 -7.29 24.55
C GLN A 33 -16.53 -6.90 23.09
N LEU A 34 -15.59 -7.53 22.37
CA LEU A 34 -15.35 -7.21 20.97
C LEU A 34 -16.50 -7.73 20.10
N PRO A 35 -17.10 -6.87 19.26
CA PRO A 35 -18.08 -7.34 18.29
C PRO A 35 -17.37 -8.16 17.20
N TYR A 36 -18.13 -9.03 16.53
CA TYR A 36 -17.69 -9.78 15.34
C TYR A 36 -16.53 -10.78 15.56
N THR A 37 -16.25 -11.16 16.80
CA THR A 37 -15.22 -12.15 17.17
C THR A 37 -15.46 -13.52 16.53
N ASN A 38 -16.72 -13.91 16.34
CA ASN A 38 -17.11 -15.19 15.74
C ASN A 38 -17.69 -15.06 14.32
N THR A 39 -17.00 -14.31 13.44
CA THR A 39 -17.39 -14.16 12.03
C THR A 39 -16.55 -15.05 11.09
N MET A 40 -17.03 -15.23 9.87
CA MET A 40 -16.33 -15.97 8.81
C MET A 40 -15.82 -15.04 7.70
N PRO A 41 -14.67 -15.34 7.07
CA PRO A 41 -14.22 -14.61 5.89
C PRO A 41 -15.24 -14.77 4.74
N GLY A 42 -15.38 -13.76 3.90
CA GLY A 42 -16.34 -13.74 2.79
C GLY A 42 -17.79 -13.51 3.19
N LEU A 43 -18.09 -13.25 4.47
CA LEU A 43 -19.41 -12.86 4.95
C LEU A 43 -19.37 -11.47 5.61
N SER A 44 -20.42 -10.67 5.42
CA SER A 44 -20.57 -9.37 6.08
C SER A 44 -20.42 -9.51 7.61
N PRO A 45 -19.66 -8.64 8.30
CA PRO A 45 -19.08 -7.37 7.82
C PRO A 45 -17.64 -7.48 7.25
N TYR A 46 -17.22 -8.69 6.84
CA TYR A 46 -15.95 -8.95 6.15
C TYR A 46 -14.68 -8.63 6.97
N ILE A 47 -14.78 -8.61 8.29
CA ILE A 47 -13.65 -8.32 9.22
C ILE A 47 -12.48 -9.29 9.01
N ARG A 48 -12.77 -10.55 8.66
CA ARG A 48 -11.76 -11.58 8.37
C ARG A 48 -11.35 -11.67 6.90
N GLY A 49 -11.82 -10.73 6.08
CA GLY A 49 -11.51 -10.62 4.66
C GLY A 49 -12.74 -10.80 3.75
N PRO A 50 -12.69 -10.25 2.52
CA PRO A 50 -13.83 -10.24 1.61
C PRO A 50 -14.07 -11.55 0.85
N GLN A 51 -13.15 -12.51 0.88
CA GLN A 51 -13.25 -13.78 0.14
C GLN A 51 -13.28 -14.96 1.11
N SER A 52 -14.11 -15.97 0.86
CA SER A 52 -14.30 -17.11 1.79
C SER A 52 -13.03 -17.91 2.06
N THR A 53 -12.16 -18.07 1.05
CA THR A 53 -10.90 -18.81 1.18
C THR A 53 -9.66 -17.91 1.27
N MET A 54 -9.81 -16.59 1.12
CA MET A 54 -8.71 -15.61 1.05
C MET A 54 -7.49 -16.15 0.28
N TYR A 55 -6.30 -16.07 0.87
CA TYR A 55 -5.03 -16.47 0.27
C TYR A 55 -4.77 -17.99 0.27
N ALA A 56 -5.59 -18.77 0.98
CA ALA A 56 -5.58 -20.23 0.83
C ALA A 56 -6.14 -20.64 -0.54
N GLY A 57 -7.09 -19.89 -1.10
CA GLY A 57 -7.60 -20.09 -2.46
C GLY A 57 -6.76 -19.39 -3.53
N ARG A 58 -6.54 -18.07 -3.38
CA ARG A 58 -5.73 -17.28 -4.32
C ARG A 58 -4.91 -16.24 -3.58
N ARG A 59 -3.59 -16.30 -3.73
CA ARG A 59 -2.66 -15.30 -3.16
C ARG A 59 -2.96 -13.89 -3.69
N TRP A 60 -2.58 -12.87 -2.91
CA TRP A 60 -2.66 -11.49 -3.38
C TRP A 60 -1.83 -11.29 -4.65
N THR A 61 -2.23 -10.34 -5.48
CA THR A 61 -1.48 -10.01 -6.70
C THR A 61 -0.24 -9.21 -6.32
N ILE A 62 0.95 -9.71 -6.65
CA ILE A 62 2.16 -8.89 -6.59
C ILE A 62 2.09 -7.91 -7.76
N ARG A 63 2.02 -6.62 -7.44
CA ARG A 63 1.90 -5.55 -8.43
C ARG A 63 2.96 -4.49 -8.17
N GLN A 64 4.04 -4.55 -8.95
CA GLN A 64 5.13 -3.59 -8.85
C GLN A 64 4.67 -2.23 -9.39
N TYR A 65 4.88 -1.18 -8.60
CA TYR A 65 4.75 0.19 -9.06
C TYR A 65 6.04 0.60 -9.77
N ALA A 66 5.98 0.79 -11.08
CA ALA A 66 7.13 1.15 -11.90
C ALA A 66 6.70 2.07 -13.05
N GLY A 67 7.51 3.10 -13.33
CA GLY A 67 7.37 3.98 -14.48
C GLY A 67 8.75 4.42 -14.95
N PHE A 68 8.90 4.55 -16.26
CA PHE A 68 10.13 5.01 -16.91
C PHE A 68 9.81 6.22 -17.76
N SER A 69 10.82 7.02 -18.08
CA SER A 69 10.65 8.31 -18.77
C SER A 69 9.91 8.25 -20.12
N THR A 70 9.80 7.08 -20.75
CA THR A 70 9.04 6.87 -21.99
C THR A 70 8.08 5.69 -21.90
N ALA A 71 7.04 5.72 -22.73
CA ALA A 71 6.05 4.66 -22.83
C ALA A 71 6.67 3.35 -23.35
N GLU A 72 7.59 3.42 -24.30
CA GLU A 72 8.28 2.27 -24.90
C GLU A 72 9.14 1.55 -23.87
N ALA A 73 9.93 2.29 -23.10
CA ALA A 73 10.77 1.73 -22.03
C ALA A 73 9.91 1.07 -20.94
N SER A 74 8.79 1.72 -20.60
CA SER A 74 7.80 1.17 -19.66
C SER A 74 7.22 -0.15 -20.17
N ASN A 75 6.76 -0.19 -21.43
CA ASN A 75 6.19 -1.40 -22.03
C ASN A 75 7.21 -2.55 -22.14
N ALA A 76 8.46 -2.25 -22.53
CA ALA A 76 9.52 -3.26 -22.57
C ALA A 76 9.78 -3.88 -21.19
N PHE A 77 9.83 -3.04 -20.14
CA PHE A 77 9.95 -3.51 -18.76
C PHE A 77 8.75 -4.35 -18.32
N TYR A 78 7.53 -3.92 -18.62
CA TYR A 78 6.31 -4.65 -18.26
C TYR A 78 6.28 -6.05 -18.89
N ARG A 79 6.59 -6.15 -20.19
CA ARG A 79 6.65 -7.44 -20.89
C ARG A 79 7.70 -8.37 -20.28
N LYS A 80 8.89 -7.86 -19.98
CA LYS A 80 9.94 -8.63 -19.31
C LYS A 80 9.48 -9.11 -17.92
N SER A 81 8.78 -8.26 -17.18
CA SER A 81 8.29 -8.56 -15.83
C SER A 81 7.20 -9.63 -15.86
N LEU A 82 6.26 -9.54 -16.81
CA LEU A 82 5.22 -10.55 -17.01
C LEU A 82 5.83 -11.90 -17.44
N ALA A 83 6.79 -11.89 -18.36
CA ALA A 83 7.49 -13.10 -18.78
C ALA A 83 8.27 -13.77 -17.64
N ALA A 84 8.74 -12.99 -16.66
CA ALA A 84 9.39 -13.47 -15.44
C ALA A 84 8.40 -13.93 -14.34
N GLY A 85 7.09 -14.00 -14.63
CA GLY A 85 6.06 -14.45 -13.68
C GLY A 85 5.36 -13.34 -12.90
N GLY A 86 5.54 -12.08 -13.30
CA GLY A 86 4.78 -10.95 -12.75
C GLY A 86 3.28 -11.12 -12.95
N GLN A 87 2.48 -10.80 -11.92
CA GLN A 87 1.03 -11.05 -11.90
C GLN A 87 0.19 -9.79 -12.14
N GLY A 88 0.83 -8.62 -12.14
CA GLY A 88 0.15 -7.34 -12.36
C GLY A 88 1.12 -6.21 -12.68
N ILE A 89 0.62 -5.20 -13.38
CA ILE A 89 1.36 -4.00 -13.76
C ILE A 89 0.70 -2.79 -13.09
N SER A 90 1.50 -1.90 -12.49
CA SER A 90 1.06 -0.56 -12.14
C SER A 90 1.92 0.47 -12.87
N VAL A 91 1.29 1.55 -13.31
CA VAL A 91 1.94 2.62 -14.07
C VAL A 91 2.06 3.86 -13.18
N ALA A 92 3.26 4.44 -13.14
CA ALA A 92 3.48 5.76 -12.55
C ALA A 92 3.45 6.82 -13.65
N PHE A 93 2.62 7.84 -13.51
CA PHE A 93 2.55 8.95 -14.48
C PHE A 93 3.37 10.15 -14.04
N ASP A 94 3.85 10.92 -15.02
CA ASP A 94 4.51 12.19 -14.73
C ASP A 94 3.52 13.25 -14.23
N LEU A 95 4.04 14.35 -13.66
CA LEU A 95 3.19 15.39 -13.09
C LEU A 95 2.36 16.11 -14.16
N ALA A 96 2.86 16.25 -15.38
CA ALA A 96 2.15 16.86 -16.49
C ALA A 96 0.89 16.05 -16.84
N THR A 97 1.05 14.73 -16.99
CA THR A 97 -0.03 13.77 -17.26
C THR A 97 -1.06 13.77 -16.13
N HIS A 98 -0.61 13.75 -14.85
CA HIS A 98 -1.52 13.86 -13.71
C HIS A 98 -2.36 15.15 -13.71
N ARG A 99 -1.81 16.24 -14.25
CA ARG A 99 -2.47 17.55 -14.32
C ARG A 99 -3.19 17.81 -15.65
N GLY A 100 -3.19 16.85 -16.57
CA GLY A 100 -3.85 16.95 -17.87
C GLY A 100 -3.17 17.88 -18.87
N TYR A 101 -1.86 18.16 -18.70
CA TYR A 101 -1.11 18.91 -19.70
C TYR A 101 -0.54 17.99 -20.78
N ASP A 102 -0.64 18.41 -22.03
CA ASP A 102 0.07 17.78 -23.14
C ASP A 102 1.59 17.94 -22.99
N SER A 103 2.29 16.99 -23.60
CA SER A 103 3.74 16.85 -23.51
C SER A 103 4.52 18.04 -24.07
N ASP A 104 3.94 18.77 -25.01
CA ASP A 104 4.46 19.97 -25.68
C ASP A 104 3.95 21.27 -25.05
N HIS A 105 3.13 21.22 -24.00
CA HIS A 105 2.58 22.40 -23.36
C HIS A 105 3.71 23.28 -22.77
N PRO A 106 3.76 24.60 -23.04
CA PRO A 106 4.88 25.46 -22.64
C PRO A 106 5.23 25.40 -21.15
N ARG A 107 4.22 25.26 -20.29
CA ARG A 107 4.35 25.15 -18.82
C ARG A 107 5.02 23.87 -18.33
N VAL A 108 5.19 22.84 -19.17
CA VAL A 108 5.73 21.53 -18.77
C VAL A 108 7.05 21.19 -19.46
N SER A 109 7.60 22.10 -20.28
CA SER A 109 8.87 21.94 -21.00
C SER A 109 10.08 21.60 -20.10
N GLY A 110 10.03 21.98 -18.82
CA GLY A 110 11.05 21.63 -17.82
C GLY A 110 10.67 20.48 -16.87
N MET A 111 9.45 19.95 -16.95
CA MET A 111 8.97 18.85 -16.10
C MET A 111 9.42 17.51 -16.71
N SER A 112 10.71 17.22 -16.60
CA SER A 112 11.28 15.95 -17.05
C SER A 112 10.90 14.82 -16.08
N ALA A 113 10.17 13.84 -16.58
CA ALA A 113 9.80 12.64 -15.85
C ALA A 113 11.00 11.68 -15.70
N ARG A 114 11.91 11.94 -14.75
CA ARG A 114 13.06 11.05 -14.51
C ARG A 114 12.66 9.66 -14.00
N LEU A 115 11.45 9.48 -13.46
CA LEU A 115 10.98 8.25 -12.81
C LEU A 115 9.53 7.89 -13.14
N ALA A 116 8.94 8.46 -14.20
CA ALA A 116 7.52 8.27 -14.50
C ALA A 116 7.21 8.26 -16.00
N SER A 117 6.20 7.48 -16.38
CA SER A 117 5.73 7.30 -17.75
C SER A 117 5.00 8.54 -18.23
N ARG A 118 5.46 9.10 -19.34
CA ARG A 118 4.80 10.18 -20.06
C ARG A 118 3.85 9.58 -21.09
N LEU A 119 2.55 9.87 -20.99
CA LEU A 119 1.61 9.57 -22.05
C LEU A 119 1.73 10.64 -23.13
N ILE A 120 2.12 10.22 -24.34
CA ILE A 120 2.00 11.08 -25.51
C ILE A 120 0.55 10.91 -25.98
N GLN A 121 -0.30 11.91 -25.72
CA GLN A 121 -1.57 12.02 -26.44
C GLN A 121 -1.25 12.45 -27.87
N SER A 122 -0.72 11.54 -28.69
CA SER A 122 -0.80 11.73 -30.13
C SER A 122 -2.28 11.64 -30.46
N ARG A 123 -2.85 12.73 -30.98
CA ARG A 123 -4.23 12.83 -31.46
C ARG A 123 -4.67 11.50 -32.07
N ILE A 124 -5.76 10.94 -31.55
CA ILE A 124 -6.59 9.98 -32.28
C ILE A 124 -7.21 10.72 -33.47
#